data_AF-A0A9J7A2Z3-F1
#
_entry.id   AF-A0A9J7A2Z3-F1
#
_cell.length_a   1.000
_cell.length_b   1.000
_cell.length_c   1.000
_cell.angle_alpha   90.00
_cell.angle_beta   90.00
_cell.angle_gamma   90.00
#
_symmetry.space_group_name_H-M   'P 1'
#
loop_
_entity.id
_entity.type
_entity.pdbx_description
1 polymer ?
#
loop_
_entity_poly.entity_id
_entity_poly.type
_entity_poly.pdbx_seq_one_letter_code
_entity_poly.pdbx_strand_id
1 'polypeptide(L)'
;MAYKKMAGTCAVFIDENDSNSSAQERDGLVWSAAELHVQEIPAQLTRKEPMQNSLSLEGLEDYDPPSHGDVRLMQCVNSDFVYIAPAKAWVQYQSR
;
A
#
# COMPACT_ATOMS: atom_id res chain seq x y z
N MET A 1 6.05 -4.80 -12.61
CA MET A 1 6.06 -3.82 -11.50
C MET A 1 6.61 -4.53 -10.28
N ALA A 2 7.54 -3.86 -9.61
CA ALA A 2 8.25 -4.34 -8.44
C ALA A 2 7.94 -3.40 -7.28
N TYR A 3 7.79 -3.95 -6.08
CA TYR A 3 7.36 -3.23 -4.91
C TYR A 3 8.33 -3.43 -3.75
N LYS A 4 8.54 -2.37 -2.98
CA LYS A 4 9.34 -2.37 -1.77
C LYS A 4 8.43 -2.16 -0.56
N LYS A 5 8.75 -2.84 0.53
CA LYS A 5 8.03 -2.67 1.79
C LYS A 5 8.51 -1.41 2.51
N MET A 6 7.59 -0.63 3.05
CA MET A 6 7.95 0.55 3.84
C MET A 6 8.47 0.15 5.23
N ALA A 7 9.61 0.73 5.62
CA ALA A 7 10.20 0.54 6.94
C ALA A 7 9.20 0.85 8.07
N GLY A 8 9.26 0.04 9.12
CA GLY A 8 8.40 0.20 10.29
C GLY A 8 6.96 -0.27 10.10
N THR A 9 6.63 -0.87 8.95
CA THR A 9 5.30 -1.47 8.74
C THR A 9 5.36 -2.93 8.33
N CYS A 10 4.33 -3.71 8.67
CA CYS A 10 4.21 -5.09 8.25
C CYS A 10 3.45 -5.29 6.93
N ALA A 11 2.70 -4.29 6.47
CA ALA A 11 1.72 -4.49 5.40
C ALA A 11 1.70 -3.39 4.32
N VAL A 12 2.61 -2.41 4.33
CA VAL A 12 2.58 -1.29 3.37
C VAL A 12 3.70 -1.39 2.33
N PHE A 13 3.35 -1.35 1.05
CA PHE A 13 4.24 -1.55 -0.09
C PHE A 13 4.13 -0.39 -1.08
N ILE A 14 5.28 0.02 -1.62
CA ILE A 14 5.44 1.15 -2.52
C ILE A 14 6.12 0.72 -3.82
N ASP A 15 5.84 1.37 -4.94
CA ASP A 15 6.50 1.03 -6.21
C ASP A 15 7.99 1.32 -6.10
N GLU A 16 8.82 0.40 -6.61
CA GLU A 16 10.27 0.54 -6.58
C GLU A 16 10.77 1.78 -7.35
N ASN A 17 10.04 2.23 -8.37
CA ASN A 17 10.44 3.40 -9.16
C ASN A 17 9.99 4.72 -8.55
N ASP A 18 9.30 4.71 -7.40
CA ASP A 18 8.86 5.93 -6.75
C ASP A 18 10.05 6.70 -6.16
N SER A 19 10.48 7.73 -6.88
CA SER A 19 11.67 8.54 -6.56
C SER A 19 11.49 9.46 -5.36
N ASN A 20 10.25 9.63 -4.87
CA ASN A 20 9.92 10.45 -3.70
C ASN A 20 9.96 9.67 -2.40
N SER A 21 10.02 8.35 -2.50
CA SER A 21 9.94 7.48 -1.35
C SER A 21 11.32 7.30 -0.77
N SER A 22 11.57 7.96 0.36
CA SER A 22 12.60 7.57 1.32
C SER A 22 12.27 6.23 1.98
N ALA A 23 11.59 5.32 1.26
CA ALA A 23 11.25 3.98 1.69
C ALA A 23 12.55 3.26 2.02
N GLN A 24 12.88 3.27 3.30
CA GLN A 24 14.05 2.59 3.80
C GLN A 24 13.81 1.10 3.63
N GLU A 25 14.65 0.50 2.80
CA GLU A 25 14.70 -0.93 2.58
C GLU A 25 14.81 -1.63 3.94
N ARG A 26 13.85 -2.49 4.26
CA ARG A 26 14.09 -3.53 5.25
C ARG A 26 14.49 -4.77 4.49
N ASP A 27 15.78 -5.10 4.56
CA ASP A 27 16.38 -6.35 4.09
C ASP A 27 16.60 -6.53 2.57
N GLY A 28 16.38 -5.50 1.74
CA GLY A 28 16.60 -5.60 0.28
C GLY A 28 15.62 -6.54 -0.44
N LEU A 29 14.50 -6.86 0.20
CA LEU A 29 13.45 -7.70 -0.36
C LEU A 29 12.55 -6.89 -1.30
N VAL A 30 12.30 -7.45 -2.47
CA VAL A 30 11.44 -6.89 -3.51
C VAL A 30 10.33 -7.88 -3.79
N TRP A 31 9.09 -7.39 -3.84
CA TRP A 31 7.92 -8.18 -4.15
C TRP A 31 7.44 -7.87 -5.56
N SER A 32 7.08 -8.92 -6.30
CA SER A 32 6.44 -8.77 -7.59
C SER A 32 4.96 -8.38 -7.44
N ALA A 33 4.42 -7.72 -8.45
CA ALA A 33 2.98 -7.44 -8.56
C ALA A 33 2.10 -8.69 -8.42
N ALA A 34 2.62 -9.87 -8.80
CA ALA A 34 1.92 -11.14 -8.68
C ALA A 34 1.84 -11.60 -7.22
N GLU A 35 2.94 -11.49 -6.46
CA GLU A 35 2.97 -11.84 -5.03
C GLU A 35 2.09 -10.93 -4.18
N LEU A 36 1.94 -9.67 -4.58
CA LEU A 36 1.05 -8.73 -3.92
C LEU A 36 -0.38 -8.76 -4.46
N HIS A 37 -0.70 -9.69 -5.38
CA HIS A 37 -2.05 -9.82 -5.95
C HIS A 37 -2.58 -8.51 -6.56
N VAL A 38 -1.69 -7.68 -7.12
CA VAL A 38 -2.05 -6.38 -7.73
C VAL A 38 -3.00 -6.55 -8.92
N GLN A 39 -2.93 -7.70 -9.60
CA GLN A 39 -3.83 -8.03 -10.71
C GLN A 39 -5.27 -8.30 -10.25
N GLU A 40 -5.48 -8.54 -8.95
CA GLU A 40 -6.80 -8.76 -8.37
C GLU A 40 -7.43 -7.45 -7.86
N ILE A 41 -6.75 -6.31 -7.99
CA ILE A 41 -7.33 -5.01 -7.64
C ILE A 41 -8.63 -4.82 -8.44
N PRO A 42 -9.77 -4.57 -7.75
CA PRO A 42 -11.05 -4.42 -8.43
C PRO A 42 -11.07 -3.15 -9.28
N ALA A 43 -11.79 -3.21 -10.41
CA ALA A 43 -11.96 -2.05 -11.30
C ALA A 43 -12.71 -0.88 -10.62
N GLN A 44 -13.53 -1.17 -9.61
CA GLN A 44 -14.19 -0.18 -8.79
C GLN A 44 -13.48 -0.09 -7.43
N LEU A 45 -12.95 1.09 -7.14
CA LEU A 45 -12.21 1.39 -5.92
C LEU A 45 -13.05 2.24 -4.98
N THR A 46 -12.98 1.94 -3.69
CA THR A 46 -13.69 2.71 -2.66
C THR A 46 -12.72 3.69 -2.01
N ARG A 47 -12.77 4.97 -2.41
CA ARG A 47 -11.93 5.99 -1.78
C ARG A 47 -12.43 6.29 -0.36
N LYS A 48 -11.52 6.22 0.60
CA LYS A 48 -11.75 6.47 2.02
C LYS A 48 -10.96 7.70 2.48
N GLU A 49 -11.13 8.06 3.75
CA GLU A 49 -10.43 9.19 4.35
C GLU A 49 -8.90 9.01 4.28
N PRO A 50 -8.16 10.09 3.99
CA PRO A 50 -6.71 10.08 3.90
C PRO A 50 -6.07 9.70 5.24
N MET A 51 -4.92 9.05 5.17
CA MET A 51 -4.12 8.62 6.31
C MET A 51 -2.83 9.43 6.39
N GLN A 52 -2.40 9.72 7.62
CA GLN A 52 -1.27 10.62 7.84
C GLN A 52 0.07 9.94 7.49
N ASN A 53 0.21 8.65 7.82
CA ASN A 53 1.44 7.88 7.61
C ASN A 53 1.15 6.37 7.43
N SER A 54 2.20 5.62 7.12
CA SER A 54 2.13 4.17 6.90
C SER A 54 1.72 3.36 8.14
N LEU A 55 2.11 3.78 9.34
CA LEU A 55 1.64 3.15 10.59
C LEU A 55 0.11 3.24 10.76
N SER A 56 -0.48 4.36 10.34
CA SER A 56 -1.93 4.55 10.43
C SER A 56 -2.68 3.55 9.55
N LEU A 57 -2.10 3.17 8.41
CA LEU A 57 -2.68 2.18 7.49
C LEU A 57 -2.54 0.74 8.01
N GLU A 58 -1.40 0.41 8.60
CA GLU A 58 -1.18 -0.90 9.23
C GLU A 58 -2.12 -1.12 10.41
N GLY A 59 -2.29 -0.13 11.28
CA GLY A 59 -3.13 -0.26 12.47
C GLY A 59 -4.63 -0.40 12.19
N LEU A 60 -5.09 -0.16 10.96
CA LEU A 60 -6.52 -0.23 10.61
C LEU A 60 -7.10 -1.63 10.85
N GLU A 61 -6.32 -2.68 10.70
CA GLU A 61 -6.79 -4.06 10.87
C GLU A 61 -7.39 -4.30 12.26
N ASP A 62 -6.96 -3.55 13.28
CA ASP A 62 -7.41 -3.70 14.68
C ASP A 62 -8.70 -2.92 15.01
N TYR A 63 -9.01 -1.82 14.30
CA TYR A 63 -10.11 -0.92 14.68
C TYR A 63 -11.08 -0.52 13.55
N ASP A 64 -10.65 -0.53 12.29
CA ASP A 64 -11.46 -0.25 11.10
C ASP A 64 -10.93 -1.12 9.95
N PRO A 65 -11.21 -2.44 9.97
CA PRO A 65 -10.57 -3.40 9.10
C PRO A 65 -10.87 -3.06 7.63
N PRO A 66 -9.83 -2.86 6.80
CA PRO A 66 -10.02 -2.44 5.43
C PRO A 66 -10.62 -3.57 4.58
N SER A 67 -11.42 -3.16 3.59
CA SER A 67 -12.01 -4.07 2.60
C SER A 67 -11.20 -4.08 1.31
N HIS A 68 -11.28 -5.19 0.58
CA HIS A 68 -10.57 -5.31 -0.70
C HIS A 68 -11.00 -4.20 -1.68
N GLY A 69 -10.03 -3.44 -2.21
CA GLY A 69 -10.30 -2.31 -3.10
C GLY A 69 -10.54 -0.97 -2.37
N ASP A 70 -10.42 -0.92 -1.04
CA ASP A 70 -10.37 0.35 -0.33
C ASP A 70 -9.11 1.13 -0.70
N VAL A 71 -9.27 2.41 -1.00
CA VAL A 71 -8.17 3.31 -1.38
C VAL A 71 -8.07 4.45 -0.39
N ARG A 72 -6.86 4.68 0.12
CA ARG A 72 -6.55 5.79 1.03
C ARG A 72 -5.33 6.55 0.53
N LEU A 73 -5.41 7.87 0.55
CA LEU A 73 -4.26 8.74 0.30
C LEU A 73 -3.36 8.74 1.54
N MET A 74 -2.09 8.43 1.39
CA MET A 74 -1.09 8.60 2.44
C MET A 74 -0.43 9.97 2.30
N GLN A 75 -0.68 10.86 3.26
CA GLN A 75 -0.31 12.26 3.17
C GLN A 75 1.21 12.49 3.17
N CYS A 76 1.98 11.71 3.95
CA CYS A 76 3.43 11.89 4.05
C CYS A 76 4.19 11.60 2.74
N VAL A 77 3.63 10.76 1.86
CA VAL A 77 4.19 10.42 0.53
C VAL A 77 3.31 10.94 -0.62
N ASN A 78 2.22 11.64 -0.28
CA ASN A 78 1.21 12.16 -1.20
C ASN A 78 0.82 11.16 -2.31
N SER A 79 0.59 9.91 -1.94
CA SER A 79 0.29 8.81 -2.87
C SER A 79 -0.91 7.99 -2.40
N ASP A 80 -1.69 7.48 -3.34
CA ASP A 80 -2.81 6.60 -3.05
C ASP A 80 -2.32 5.17 -2.78
N PHE A 81 -2.94 4.49 -1.82
CA PHE A 81 -2.70 3.10 -1.48
C PHE A 81 -4.00 2.33 -1.50
N VAL A 82 -4.00 1.17 -2.15
CA VAL A 82 -5.15 0.26 -2.22
C VAL A 82 -4.93 -0.94 -1.30
N TYR A 83 -5.97 -1.35 -0.57
CA TYR A 83 -5.93 -2.56 0.23
C TYR A 83 -6.25 -3.80 -0.61
N ILE A 84 -5.34 -4.77 -0.56
CA ILE A 84 -5.44 -6.05 -1.25
C ILE A 84 -5.64 -7.13 -0.19
N ALA A 85 -6.88 -7.59 -0.02
CA ALA A 85 -7.23 -8.55 1.02
C ALA A 85 -6.51 -9.91 0.90
N PRO A 86 -6.29 -10.49 -0.30
CA PRO A 86 -5.49 -11.72 -0.44
C PRO A 86 -4.08 -11.60 0.11
N ALA A 87 -3.44 -10.44 -0.10
CA ALA A 87 -2.09 -10.13 0.38
C ALA A 87 -2.08 -9.54 1.80
N LYS A 88 -3.26 -9.19 2.36
CA LYS A 88 -3.43 -8.40 3.59
C LYS A 88 -2.50 -7.19 3.62
N ALA A 89 -2.47 -6.46 2.51
CA ALA A 89 -1.45 -5.46 2.25
C ALA A 89 -2.03 -4.20 1.62
N TRP A 90 -1.48 -3.06 1.99
CA TRP A 90 -1.66 -1.78 1.32
C TRP A 90 -0.58 -1.60 0.27
N VAL A 91 -0.98 -1.44 -0.98
CA VAL A 91 -0.05 -1.31 -2.12
C VAL A 91 -0.25 0.04 -2.77
N GLN A 92 0.84 0.76 -3.05
CA GLN A 92 0.79 2.04 -3.75
C GLN A 92 0.08 1.86 -5.10
N TYR A 93 -0.94 2.68 -5.31
CA TYR A 93 -1.77 2.70 -6.50
C TYR A 93 -1.64 4.06 -7.18
N GLN A 94 -0.96 4.10 -8.32
CA GLN A 94 -1.01 5.27 -9.20
C GLN A 94 -2.12 5.08 -10.22
N SER A 95 -3.17 5.89 -10.13
CA SER A 95 -4.09 6.06 -11.27
C SER A 95 -3.28 6.72 -12.38
N ARG A 96 -2.95 5.95 -13.43
CA ARG A 96 -2.50 6.53 -14.69
C ARG A 96 -3.64 7.28 -15.37
#